data_AF-A0A934KQF1-F1
#
_entry.id   AF-A0A934KQF1-F1
#
_cell.length_a   1.000
_cell.length_b   1.000
_cell.length_c   1.000
_cell.angle_alpha   90.00
_cell.angle_beta   90.00
_cell.angle_gamma   90.00
#
_symmetry.space_group_name_H-M   'P 1'
#
loop_
_entity.id
_entity.type
_entity.pdbx_description
1 polymer ?
#
loop_
_entity_poly.entity_id
_entity_poly.type
_entity_poly.pdbx_seq_one_letter_code
_entity_poly.pdbx_strand_id
1 'polypeptide(L)' 'MATLETCPRCRSERLAVVYFDANDEPIGGHIQCPDCGPRHAEELHFDATVRQALLERKAS' A
#
# COMPACT_ATOMS: atom_id res chain seq x y z
N MET A 1 -1.05 -13.80 2.02
CA MET A 1 0.03 -13.17 2.80
C MET A 1 1.15 -12.82 1.83
N ALA A 2 1.33 -11.54 1.51
CA ALA A 2 2.45 -11.12 0.66
C ALA A 2 3.74 -11.27 1.48
N THR A 3 4.63 -12.16 1.04
CA THR A 3 5.98 -12.26 1.57
C THR A 3 6.67 -10.92 1.32
N LEU A 4 7.00 -10.19 2.39
CA LEU A 4 7.80 -8.97 2.31
C LEU A 4 9.23 -9.37 1.93
N GLU A 5 9.46 -9.63 0.64
CA GLU A 5 10.80 -9.91 0.15
C GLU A 5 11.67 -8.67 0.37
N THR A 6 12.92 -8.90 0.77
CA THR A 6 13.91 -7.83 0.91
C THR A 6 14.06 -7.06 -0.41
N CYS A 7 14.56 -5.82 -0.35
CA CYS A 7 14.72 -5.02 -1.56
C CYS A 7 15.59 -5.79 -2.58
N PRO A 8 15.13 -6.01 -3.83
CA PRO A 8 15.90 -6.79 -4.81
C PRO A 8 17.22 -6.11 -5.20
N ARG A 9 17.40 -4.82 -4.86
CA ARG A 9 18.58 -4.03 -5.21
C ARG A 9 19.61 -3.96 -4.10
N CYS A 10 19.22 -3.55 -2.89
CA CYS A 10 20.15 -3.40 -1.76
C CYS A 10 20.02 -4.50 -0.70
N ARG A 11 19.03 -5.40 -0.81
CA ARG A 11 18.70 -6.45 0.15
C ARG A 11 18.31 -5.96 1.55
N SER A 12 18.16 -4.66 1.74
CA SER A 12 17.61 -4.09 2.98
C SER A 12 16.15 -4.50 3.17
N GLU A 13 15.71 -4.44 4.42
CA GLU A 13 14.29 -4.56 4.78
C GLU A 13 13.47 -3.47 4.09
N ARG A 14 12.23 -3.81 3.74
CA ARG A 14 11.29 -2.88 3.10
C ARG A 14 10.27 -2.42 4.12
N LEU A 15 9.87 -1.15 4.01
CA LEU A 15 8.84 -0.54 4.81
C LEU A 15 7.49 -0.66 4.09
N ALA A 16 6.51 -1.27 4.75
CA ALA A 16 5.13 -1.26 4.31
C ALA A 16 4.36 -0.10 4.97
N VAL A 17 3.68 0.70 4.16
CA VAL A 17 2.78 1.78 4.60
C VAL A 17 1.38 1.39 4.19
N VAL A 18 0.45 1.31 5.15
CA VAL A 18 -0.95 0.97 4.91
C VAL A 18 -1.81 2.17 5.27
N TYR A 19 -2.77 2.48 4.40
CA TYR A 19 -3.74 3.54 4.57
C TYR A 19 -5.05 2.95 5.07
N PHE A 20 -5.66 3.59 6.07
CA PHE A 20 -6.94 3.21 6.64
C PHE A 20 -7.95 4.33 6.46
N ASP A 21 -9.23 3.97 6.33
CA ASP A 21 -10.32 4.94 6.39
C ASP A 21 -10.68 5.32 7.83
N ALA A 22 -11.77 6.08 8.01
CA ALA A 22 -12.25 6.49 9.33
C ALA A 22 -12.85 5.35 10.18
N ASN A 23 -13.04 4.16 9.61
CA ASN A 23 -13.58 2.97 10.26
C ASN A 23 -12.50 1.92 10.53
N ASP A 24 -11.22 2.29 10.43
CA ASP A 24 -10.07 1.37 10.51
C ASP A 24 -10.06 0.28 9.41
N GLU A 25 -10.72 0.51 8.26
CA GLU A 25 -10.65 -0.40 7.12
C GLU A 25 -9.45 -0.07 6.22
N PRO A 26 -8.62 -1.06 5.82
CA PRO A 26 -7.48 -0.83 4.95
C PRO A 26 -7.94 -0.50 3.52
N ILE A 27 -7.59 0.69 3.03
CA ILE A 27 -8.05 1.20 1.73
C ILE A 27 -6.96 1.21 0.66
N GLY A 28 -5.72 0.92 1.04
CA GLY A 28 -4.58 0.98 0.15
C GLY A 28 -3.27 0.94 0.92
N GLY A 29 -2.17 0.99 0.19
CA GLY A 29 -0.85 1.11 0.79
C GLY A 29 0.24 1.09 -0.27
N HIS A 30 1.49 1.14 0.18
CA HIS A 30 2.64 0.87 -0.66
C HIS A 30 3.78 0.27 0.15
N ILE A 31 4.65 -0.48 -0.51
CA ILE A 31 5.91 -0.98 0.04
C ILE A 31 7.06 -0.22 -0.61
N GLN A 32 7.93 0.37 0.19
CA GLN A 32 9.13 1.05 -0.30
C GLN A 32 10.39 0.60 0.43
N CYS A 33 11.53 0.71 -0.25
CA CYS A 33 12.83 0.56 0.38
C CYS A 33 13.29 1.93 0.89
N PRO A 34 13.60 2.09 2.19
CA PRO A 34 14.05 3.38 2.73
C PRO A 34 15.41 3.81 2.14
N ASP A 35 16.29 2.86 1.83
CA ASP A 35 17.64 3.16 1.33
C ASP A 35 17.67 3.47 -0.18
N CYS A 36 16.86 2.77 -0.99
CA CYS A 36 16.77 3.02 -2.44
C CYS A 36 15.80 4.16 -2.78
N GLY A 37 14.95 4.55 -1.83
CA GLY A 37 13.96 5.60 -1.99
C GLY A 37 12.69 5.18 -2.76
N PRO A 38 11.78 6.14 -2.99
CA PRO A 38 10.40 5.86 -3.43
C PRO A 38 10.28 5.47 -4.91
N ARG A 39 11.36 5.53 -5.70
CA ARG A 39 11.34 5.19 -7.14
C ARG A 39 10.98 3.73 -7.43
N HIS A 40 11.07 2.87 -6.42
CA HIS A 40 10.73 1.45 -6.48
C HIS A 40 9.65 1.10 -5.47
N ALA A 41 8.76 2.05 -5.16
CA ALA A 41 7.58 1.77 -4.37
C ALA A 41 6.62 0.86 -5.17
N GLU A 42 6.11 -0.18 -4.52
CA GLU A 42 5.09 -1.07 -5.06
C GLU A 42 3.76 -0.79 -4.35
N GLU A 43 2.67 -0.61 -5.10
CA GLU A 43 1.34 -0.41 -4.51
C GLU A 43 0.82 -1.70 -3.87
N LEU A 44 0.22 -1.55 -2.69
CA LEU A 44 -0.56 -2.59 -2.03
C LEU A 44 -2.03 -2.37 -2.37
N HIS A 45 -2.61 -3.32 -3.08
CA HIS A 45 -4.04 -3.35 -3.35
C HIS A 45 -4.75 -4.18 -2.27
N PHE A 46 -5.68 -3.54 -1.57
CA PHE A 46 -6.62 -4.18 -0.67
C PHE A 46 -7.98 -4.31 -1.37
N ASP A 47 -8.86 -5.18 -0.85
CA ASP A 47 -10.05 -5.62 -1.56
C ASP A 47 -10.93 -4.45 -2.04
N ALA A 48 -11.45 -4.58 -3.27
CA ALA A 48 -11.89 -3.46 -4.10
C ALA A 48 -13.17 -2.76 -3.61
N THR A 49 -13.87 -3.34 -2.65
CA THR A 49 -15.16 -2.86 -2.12
C THR A 49 -15.04 -1.47 -1.50
N VAL A 50 -13.98 -1.19 -0.75
CA VAL A 50 -13.82 0.13 -0.10
C VAL A 50 -13.48 1.21 -1.12
N ARG A 51 -12.59 0.92 -2.08
CA ARG A 51 -12.30 1.85 -3.19
C ARG A 51 -13.56 2.18 -3.98
N GLN A 52 -14.39 1.19 -4.28
CA GLN A 52 -15.62 1.36 -5.04
C GLN A 52 -16.65 2.18 -4.24
N ALA A 53 -16.84 1.89 -2.95
CA ALA A 53 -17.70 2.68 -2.06
C ALA A 53 -17.24 4.14 -1.90
N LEU A 54 -15.92 4.39 -1.84
CA LEU A 54 -15.37 5.75 -1.78
C LEU A 54 -15.57 6.53 -3.10
N LEU A 55 -15.48 5.85 -4.25
CA LEU A 55 -15.76 6.46 -5.55
C LEU A 55 -17.26 6.82 -5.68
N GLU A 56 -18.16 5.94 -5.25
CA GLU A 56 -19.60 6.20 -5.24
C GLU A 56 -19.97 7.38 -4.33
N ARG A 57 -19.34 7.49 -3.15
CA ARG A 57 -19.57 8.60 -2.21
C ARG A 57 -19.13 9.98 -2.72
N LYS A 58 -18.10 10.05 -3.58
CA LYS A 58 -17.65 11.33 -4.18
C LYS A 58 -18.48 11.77 -5.38
N ALA A 59 -19.25 10.86 -5.97
CA ALA A 59 -20.08 11.14 -7.14
C ALA A 59 -21.49 11.64 -6.76
N SER A 60 -21.88 11.53 -5.49
CA SER A 60 -23.11 12.08 -4.91
C SER A 60 -22.89 13.43 -4.26
#